data_AF-A0A6N6MXP0-F1
#
_entry.id   AF-A0A6N6MXP0-F1
#
_cell.length_a   1.000
_cell.length_b   1.000
_cell.length_c   1.000
_cell.angle_alpha   90.00
_cell.angle_beta   90.00
_cell.angle_gamma   90.00
#
_symmetry.space_group_name_H-M   'P 1'
#
loop_
_entity.id
_entity.type
_entity.pdbx_description
1 polymer ?
#
loop_
_entity_poly.entity_id
_entity_poly.type
_entity_poly.pdbx_seq_one_letter_code
_entity_poly.pdbx_strand_id
1 'polypeptide(L)'
;MKFARKPRNPVPEPPSPRVINELVEIADYISHLRQEIAALRANELTRDRIPMAHEELGNVLAATAGATNQIMASSEAMLSLPDDAAYRENVEARIYEIFEACAFQDITGQRISKVVEALRQLELRLARFASAVKARDEAGYDPTEAERRKRAEVLLLNGPQIDGPATSQDDIDALFA
;
A
#
# COMPACT_ATOMS: atom_id res chain seq x y z
N MET A 1 9.90 -68.22 57.08
CA MET A 1 9.20 -67.01 56.57
C MET A 1 10.16 -66.23 55.68
N LYS A 2 9.93 -66.22 54.36
CA LYS A 2 10.72 -65.42 53.40
C LYS A 2 10.04 -64.06 53.26
N PHE A 3 10.69 -62.99 53.72
CA PHE A 3 10.22 -61.62 53.47
C PHE A 3 10.46 -61.26 52.01
N ALA A 4 9.39 -61.20 51.22
CA ALA A 4 9.44 -60.70 49.86
C ALA A 4 9.70 -59.19 49.88
N ARG A 5 10.85 -58.76 49.33
CA ARG A 5 11.16 -57.34 49.14
C ARG A 5 10.22 -56.78 48.08
N LYS A 6 9.50 -55.71 48.44
CA LYS A 6 8.64 -54.94 47.52
C LYS A 6 9.51 -54.38 46.37
N PRO A 7 9.09 -54.49 45.11
CA PRO A 7 9.87 -53.96 43.99
C PRO A 7 10.00 -52.44 44.12
N ARG A 8 11.24 -51.93 44.03
CA ARG A 8 11.51 -50.50 43.94
C ARG A 8 10.96 -50.00 42.60
N ASN A 9 10.15 -48.95 42.61
CA ASN A 9 9.80 -48.24 41.38
C ASN A 9 11.10 -47.73 40.74
N PRO A 10 11.28 -47.90 39.42
CA PRO A 10 12.44 -47.36 38.73
C PRO A 10 12.45 -45.84 38.89
N VAL A 11 13.60 -45.29 39.25
CA VAL A 11 13.85 -43.85 39.21
C VAL A 11 13.66 -43.41 37.75
N PRO A 12 12.90 -42.35 37.45
CA PRO A 12 12.75 -41.88 36.08
C PRO A 12 14.14 -41.63 35.48
N GLU A 13 14.42 -42.26 34.34
CA GLU A 13 15.70 -42.06 33.65
C GLU A 13 15.88 -40.58 33.33
N PRO A 14 17.07 -40.02 33.56
CA PRO A 14 17.34 -38.63 33.20
C PRO A 14 17.10 -38.46 31.69
N PRO A 15 16.55 -37.31 31.25
CA PRO A 15 16.28 -37.06 29.84
C PRO A 15 17.56 -37.30 29.03
N SER A 16 17.43 -38.00 27.91
CA SER A 16 18.58 -38.32 27.08
C SER A 16 19.26 -37.03 26.61
N PRO A 17 20.60 -36.96 26.52
CA PRO A 17 21.34 -35.77 26.11
C PRO A 17 20.84 -35.18 24.77
N ARG A 18 20.27 -36.04 23.92
CA ARG A 18 19.67 -35.68 22.63
C ARG A 18 18.40 -34.84 22.78
N VAL A 19 17.49 -35.22 23.68
CA VAL A 19 16.25 -34.47 23.95
C VAL A 19 16.57 -33.12 24.58
N ILE A 20 17.60 -33.04 25.44
CA ILE A 20 18.06 -31.77 26.02
C ILE A 20 18.56 -30.84 24.91
N ASN A 21 19.39 -31.34 23.98
CA ASN A 21 19.88 -30.54 22.86
C ASN A 21 18.75 -30.06 21.94
N GLU A 22 17.78 -30.92 21.61
CA GLU A 22 16.61 -30.55 20.80
C GLU A 22 15.77 -29.44 21.48
N LEU A 23 15.55 -29.52 22.80
CA LEU A 23 14.84 -28.48 23.54
C LEU A 23 15.62 -27.15 23.58
N VAL A 24 16.95 -27.20 23.66
CA VAL A 24 17.82 -26.01 23.59
C VAL A 24 17.73 -25.36 22.21
N GLU A 25 17.80 -26.16 21.13
CA GLU A 25 17.65 -25.65 19.75
C GLU A 25 16.29 -24.98 19.53
N ILE A 26 15.20 -25.57 20.06
CA ILE A 26 13.86 -24.97 20.00
C ILE A 26 13.82 -23.66 20.80
N ALA A 27 14.39 -23.63 22.00
CA ALA A 27 14.42 -22.43 22.84
C ALA A 27 15.20 -21.29 22.16
N ASP A 28 16.34 -21.60 21.55
CA ASP A 28 17.16 -20.66 20.79
C ASP A 28 16.39 -20.14 19.57
N TYR A 29 15.69 -21.01 18.84
CA TYR A 29 14.85 -20.62 17.71
C TYR A 29 13.69 -19.70 18.14
N ILE A 30 12.99 -20.01 19.24
CA ILE A 30 11.93 -19.15 19.78
C ILE A 30 12.50 -17.79 20.20
N SER A 31 13.67 -17.78 20.84
CA SER A 31 14.35 -16.53 21.24
C SER A 31 14.68 -15.68 20.02
N HIS A 32 15.22 -16.29 18.97
CA HIS A 32 15.50 -15.62 17.69
C HIS A 32 14.23 -15.05 17.06
N LEU A 33 13.15 -15.83 16.97
CA LEU A 33 11.86 -15.36 16.44
C LEU A 33 11.31 -14.17 17.22
N ARG A 34 11.40 -14.18 18.55
CA ARG A 34 10.95 -13.05 19.38
C ARG A 34 11.74 -11.77 19.08
N GLN A 35 13.04 -11.88 18.80
CA GLN A 35 13.86 -10.73 18.41
C GLN A 35 13.44 -10.18 17.04
N GLU A 36 13.16 -11.05 16.08
CA GLU A 36 12.73 -10.62 14.74
C GLU A 36 11.32 -10.03 14.74
N ILE A 37 10.39 -10.57 15.54
CA ILE A 37 9.07 -9.96 15.78
C ILE A 37 9.22 -8.56 16.39
N ALA A 38 10.13 -8.38 17.35
CA ALA A 38 10.40 -7.07 17.93
C ALA A 38 10.99 -6.09 16.89
N ALA A 39 11.86 -6.58 16.00
CA ALA A 39 12.51 -5.80 14.95
C ALA A 39 11.55 -5.30 13.85
N LEU A 40 10.41 -5.98 13.64
CA LEU A 40 9.33 -5.46 12.79
C LEU A 40 8.81 -4.11 13.28
N ARG A 41 8.85 -3.87 14.61
CA ARG A 41 8.24 -2.70 15.26
C ARG A 41 6.80 -2.48 14.79
N ALA A 42 6.00 -3.55 14.78
CA ALA A 42 4.63 -3.55 14.26
C ALA A 42 3.74 -2.44 14.84
N ASN A 43 3.92 -2.08 16.12
CA ASN A 43 3.19 -0.98 16.76
C ASN A 43 3.51 0.39 16.14
N GLU A 44 4.77 0.67 15.75
CA GLU A 44 5.15 1.91 15.07
C GLU A 44 4.50 1.96 13.68
N LEU A 45 4.57 0.85 12.94
CA LEU A 45 4.01 0.78 11.59
C LEU A 45 2.50 0.99 11.60
N THR A 46 1.78 0.30 12.50
CA THR A 46 0.31 0.33 12.57
C THR A 46 -0.25 1.60 13.19
N ARG A 47 0.46 2.24 14.13
CA ARG A 47 -0.05 3.44 14.82
C ARG A 47 0.44 4.77 14.25
N ASP A 48 1.51 4.77 13.46
CA ASP A 48 2.13 6.00 12.96
C ASP A 48 2.34 5.94 11.44
N ARG A 49 3.22 5.06 10.96
CA ARG A 49 3.67 5.10 9.55
C ARG A 49 2.55 4.82 8.53
N ILE A 50 1.75 3.78 8.76
CA ILE A 50 0.64 3.42 7.86
C ILE A 50 -0.49 4.46 7.91
N PRO A 51 -0.96 4.90 9.10
CA PRO A 51 -1.92 6.01 9.18
C PRO A 51 -1.45 7.30 8.52
N MET A 52 -0.19 7.70 8.75
CA MET A 52 0.41 8.88 8.12
C MET A 52 0.42 8.75 6.59
N ALA A 53 0.80 7.58 6.06
CA ALA A 53 0.75 7.35 4.62
C ALA A 53 -0.68 7.45 4.04
N HIS A 54 -1.70 6.96 4.76
CA HIS A 54 -3.09 7.12 4.34
C HIS A 54 -3.53 8.58 4.33
N GLU A 55 -3.18 9.35 5.36
CA GLU A 55 -3.51 10.77 5.44
C GLU A 55 -2.83 11.55 4.31
N GLU A 56 -1.54 11.30 4.06
CA GLU A 56 -0.82 11.96 2.97
C GLU A 56 -1.40 11.63 1.59
N LEU A 57 -1.79 10.36 1.35
CA LEU A 57 -2.49 9.98 0.11
C LEU A 57 -3.87 10.63 -0.01
N GLY A 58 -4.63 10.75 1.09
CA GLY A 58 -5.91 11.45 1.10
C GLY A 58 -5.76 12.94 0.78
N ASN A 59 -4.71 13.58 1.32
CA ASN A 59 -4.38 14.96 1.04
C ASN A 59 -3.97 15.17 -0.44
N VAL A 60 -3.21 14.23 -1.00
CA VAL A 60 -2.88 14.23 -2.44
C VAL A 60 -4.16 14.15 -3.27
N LEU A 61 -5.08 13.24 -2.97
CA LEU A 61 -6.34 13.09 -3.69
C LEU A 61 -7.22 14.35 -3.60
N ALA A 62 -7.32 14.95 -2.42
CA ALA A 62 -8.09 16.18 -2.22
C ALA A 62 -7.49 17.35 -3.01
N ALA A 63 -6.16 17.50 -2.98
CA ALA A 63 -5.47 18.55 -3.72
C ALA A 63 -5.60 18.37 -5.24
N THR A 64 -5.45 17.15 -5.76
CA THR A 64 -5.59 16.88 -7.19
C THR A 64 -7.02 17.09 -7.66
N ALA A 65 -8.02 16.60 -6.92
CA ALA A 65 -9.42 16.85 -7.24
C ALA A 65 -9.77 18.34 -7.19
N GLY A 66 -9.25 19.07 -6.20
CA GLY A 66 -9.42 20.52 -6.09
C GLY A 66 -8.84 21.28 -7.29
N ALA A 67 -7.60 20.95 -7.69
CA ALA A 67 -6.96 21.54 -8.86
C ALA A 67 -7.74 21.24 -10.15
N THR A 68 -8.19 20.00 -10.36
CA THR A 68 -9.01 19.63 -11.53
C THR A 68 -10.31 20.42 -11.59
N ASN A 69 -11.02 20.56 -10.46
CA ASN A 69 -12.24 21.36 -10.41
C ASN A 69 -11.98 22.84 -10.73
N GLN A 70 -10.88 23.41 -10.23
CA GLN A 70 -10.52 24.80 -10.51
C GLN A 70 -10.18 25.02 -11.99
N ILE A 71 -9.44 24.08 -12.61
CA ILE A 71 -9.12 24.12 -14.04
C ILE A 71 -10.40 24.06 -14.88
N MET A 72 -11.33 23.16 -14.54
CA MET A 72 -12.60 23.01 -15.24
C MET A 72 -13.44 24.29 -15.11
N ALA A 73 -13.61 24.81 -13.89
CA ALA A 73 -14.35 26.04 -13.65
C ALA A 73 -13.76 27.25 -14.39
N SER A 74 -12.43 27.37 -14.44
CA SER A 74 -11.75 28.42 -15.20
C SER A 74 -12.01 28.31 -16.70
N SER A 75 -12.02 27.07 -17.22
CA SER A 75 -12.29 26.79 -18.63
C SER A 75 -13.75 27.08 -19.01
N GLU A 76 -14.71 26.69 -18.17
CA GLU A 76 -16.14 27.00 -18.35
C GLU A 76 -16.40 28.51 -18.32
N ALA A 77 -15.74 29.22 -17.40
CA ALA A 77 -15.82 30.67 -17.32
C ALA A 77 -15.29 31.34 -18.60
N MET A 78 -14.20 30.83 -19.19
CA MET A 78 -13.68 31.33 -20.47
C MET A 78 -14.69 31.20 -21.60
N LEU A 79 -15.40 30.08 -21.70
CA LEU A 79 -16.42 29.85 -22.73
C LEU A 79 -17.63 30.80 -22.59
N SER A 80 -17.86 31.33 -21.40
CA SER A 80 -18.99 32.22 -21.10
C SER A 80 -18.65 33.71 -21.22
N LEU A 81 -17.42 34.06 -21.62
CA LEU A 81 -16.98 35.45 -21.72
C LEU A 81 -17.66 36.17 -22.91
N PRO A 82 -18.09 37.43 -22.72
CA PRO A 82 -18.61 38.25 -23.82
C PRO A 82 -17.49 38.63 -24.80
N ASP A 83 -17.80 38.66 -26.09
CA ASP A 83 -16.90 39.15 -27.14
C ASP A 83 -16.90 40.69 -27.16
N ASP A 84 -16.20 41.27 -26.19
CA ASP A 84 -16.02 42.71 -26.02
C ASP A 84 -14.53 43.11 -25.97
N ALA A 85 -14.27 44.41 -25.79
CA ALA A 85 -12.90 44.94 -25.74
C ALA A 85 -12.06 44.35 -24.58
N ALA A 86 -12.69 43.78 -23.55
CA ALA A 86 -12.04 43.18 -22.40
C ALA A 86 -11.83 41.66 -22.54
N TYR A 87 -12.35 41.02 -23.61
CA TYR A 87 -12.28 39.58 -23.82
C TYR A 87 -10.86 39.01 -23.64
N ARG A 88 -9.85 39.67 -24.24
CA ARG A 88 -8.45 39.24 -24.14
C ARG A 88 -7.92 39.24 -22.70
N GLU A 89 -8.17 40.31 -21.97
CA GLU A 89 -7.74 40.47 -20.57
C GLU A 89 -8.42 39.43 -19.67
N ASN A 90 -9.73 39.22 -19.87
CA ASN A 90 -10.50 38.23 -19.12
C ASN A 90 -10.03 36.80 -19.39
N VAL A 91 -9.72 36.46 -20.65
CA VAL A 91 -9.12 35.18 -21.02
C VAL A 91 -7.76 34.99 -20.36
N GLU A 92 -6.88 35.99 -20.41
CA GLU A 92 -5.56 35.93 -19.78
C GLU A 92 -5.66 35.70 -18.26
N ALA A 93 -6.59 36.37 -17.60
CA ALA A 93 -6.85 36.16 -16.17
C ALA A 93 -7.24 34.71 -15.85
N ARG A 94 -8.13 34.08 -16.65
CA ARG A 94 -8.51 32.66 -16.47
C ARG A 94 -7.35 31.71 -16.73
N ILE A 95 -6.48 32.02 -17.69
CA ILE A 95 -5.27 31.22 -17.97
C ILE A 95 -4.30 31.26 -16.77
N TYR A 96 -4.15 32.41 -16.11
CA TYR A 96 -3.32 32.49 -14.90
C TYR A 96 -3.88 31.64 -13.75
N GLU A 97 -5.20 31.64 -13.54
CA GLU A 97 -5.84 30.76 -12.55
C GLU A 97 -5.57 29.27 -12.85
N ILE A 98 -5.57 28.86 -14.13
CA ILE A 98 -5.20 27.50 -14.54
C ILE A 98 -3.73 27.20 -14.22
N PHE A 99 -2.82 28.14 -14.48
CA PHE A 99 -1.40 27.95 -14.14
C PHE A 99 -1.18 27.81 -12.63
N GLU A 100 -1.88 28.61 -11.82
CA GLU A 100 -1.83 28.47 -10.36
C GLU A 100 -2.39 27.13 -9.87
N ALA A 101 -3.52 26.69 -10.42
CA ALA A 101 -4.10 25.38 -10.10
C ALA A 101 -3.15 24.23 -10.44
N CYS A 102 -2.41 24.34 -11.54
CA CYS A 102 -1.39 23.37 -11.95
C CYS A 102 -0.13 23.39 -11.07
N ALA A 103 0.18 24.52 -10.40
CA ALA A 103 1.38 24.70 -9.59
C ALA A 103 1.38 23.90 -8.27
N PHE A 104 0.31 23.16 -7.95
CA PHE A 104 0.20 22.29 -6.77
C PHE A 104 1.14 21.06 -6.76
N GLN A 105 1.95 20.87 -7.80
CA GLN A 105 2.81 19.69 -7.96
C GLN A 105 3.89 19.55 -6.87
N ASP A 106 4.47 20.64 -6.35
CA ASP A 106 5.59 20.55 -5.40
C ASP A 106 5.16 19.89 -4.06
N ILE A 107 4.04 20.36 -3.50
CA ILE A 107 3.49 19.79 -2.27
C ILE A 107 3.02 18.35 -2.50
N THR A 108 2.41 18.06 -3.65
CA THR A 108 1.96 16.71 -3.99
C THR A 108 3.13 15.72 -4.09
N GLY A 109 4.23 16.12 -4.74
CA GLY A 109 5.45 15.32 -4.86
C GLY A 109 6.11 15.03 -3.51
N GLN A 110 6.16 16.02 -2.61
CA GLN A 110 6.67 15.84 -1.25
C GLN A 110 5.82 14.85 -0.45
N ARG A 111 4.49 14.93 -0.54
CA ARG A 111 3.57 14.02 0.16
C ARG A 111 3.68 12.59 -0.35
N ILE A 112 3.73 12.40 -1.68
CA ILE A 112 3.96 11.07 -2.28
C ILE A 112 5.30 10.49 -1.82
N SER A 113 6.35 11.31 -1.75
CA SER A 113 7.67 10.87 -1.30
C SER A 113 7.65 10.37 0.15
N LYS A 114 6.89 11.01 1.05
CA LYS A 114 6.69 10.50 2.43
C LYS A 114 5.99 9.15 2.47
N VAL A 115 4.97 8.96 1.63
CA VAL A 115 4.24 7.69 1.50
C VAL A 115 5.19 6.59 1.02
N VAL A 116 5.96 6.85 -0.05
CA VAL A 116 6.92 5.90 -0.61
C VAL A 116 7.97 5.51 0.42
N GLU A 117 8.50 6.46 1.19
CA GLU A 117 9.47 6.15 2.23
C GLU A 117 8.86 5.30 3.37
N ALA A 118 7.61 5.58 3.77
CA ALA A 118 6.92 4.76 4.77
C ALA A 118 6.72 3.31 4.30
N LEU A 119 6.34 3.11 3.03
CA LEU A 119 6.21 1.78 2.43
C LEU A 119 7.56 1.07 2.30
N ARG A 120 8.62 1.78 1.89
CA ARG A 120 9.98 1.24 1.79
C ARG A 120 10.49 0.73 3.14
N GLN A 121 10.22 1.46 4.22
CA GLN A 121 10.57 1.04 5.58
C GLN A 121 9.81 -0.22 6.01
N LEU A 122 8.53 -0.33 5.65
CA LEU A 122 7.72 -1.52 5.89
C LEU A 122 8.30 -2.73 5.15
N GLU A 123 8.57 -2.58 3.85
CA GLU A 123 9.15 -3.63 2.99
C GLU A 123 10.47 -4.15 3.54
N LEU A 124 11.40 -3.26 3.93
CA LEU A 124 12.69 -3.65 4.47
C LEU A 124 12.56 -4.49 5.76
N ARG A 125 11.66 -4.09 6.66
CA ARG A 125 11.42 -4.80 7.92
C ARG A 125 10.76 -6.16 7.67
N LEU A 126 9.79 -6.22 6.74
CA LEU A 126 9.11 -7.45 6.39
C LEU A 126 10.03 -8.44 5.68
N ALA A 127 10.87 -7.98 4.75
CA ALA A 127 11.85 -8.82 4.05
C ALA A 127 12.87 -9.42 5.01
N ARG A 128 13.36 -8.63 5.98
CA ARG A 128 14.24 -9.12 7.04
C ARG A 128 13.55 -10.21 7.87
N PHE A 129 12.32 -9.98 8.31
CA PHE A 129 11.56 -10.95 9.08
C PHE A 129 11.34 -12.24 8.29
N ALA A 130 10.88 -12.15 7.05
CA ALA A 130 10.65 -13.32 6.17
C ALA A 130 11.92 -14.16 5.99
N SER A 131 13.07 -13.51 5.79
CA SER A 131 14.37 -14.17 5.70
C SER A 131 14.74 -14.90 6.99
N ALA A 132 14.51 -14.27 8.15
CA ALA A 132 14.88 -14.82 9.45
C ALA A 132 13.99 -16.02 9.88
N VAL A 133 12.70 -15.99 9.54
CA VAL A 133 11.78 -17.11 9.81
C VAL A 133 12.02 -18.30 8.86
N LYS A 134 12.93 -18.17 7.87
CA LYS A 134 13.09 -19.14 6.76
C LYS A 134 11.74 -19.53 6.19
N ALA A 135 10.84 -18.55 6.08
CA ALA A 135 9.53 -18.76 5.48
C ALA A 135 9.76 -19.09 4.00
N ARG A 136 10.02 -20.36 3.70
CA ARG A 136 9.74 -20.92 2.40
C ARG A 136 8.23 -20.90 2.33
N ASP A 137 7.70 -20.04 1.48
CA ASP A 137 6.27 -19.89 1.24
C ASP A 137 5.58 -21.25 1.16
N GLU A 138 4.89 -21.67 2.23
CA GLU A 138 3.85 -22.69 2.10
C GLU A 138 2.59 -22.11 1.46
N ALA A 139 2.51 -20.79 1.24
CA ALA A 139 1.43 -20.16 0.52
C ALA A 139 1.85 -18.81 -0.08
N GLY A 140 2.57 -18.83 -1.20
CA GLY A 140 2.74 -17.64 -2.05
C GLY A 140 1.46 -17.23 -2.80
N TYR A 141 0.33 -17.90 -2.52
CA TYR A 141 -0.95 -17.69 -3.16
C TYR A 141 -2.01 -17.37 -2.11
N ASP A 142 -2.37 -16.10 -2.00
CA ASP A 142 -3.62 -15.70 -1.37
C ASP A 142 -4.74 -15.75 -2.42
N PRO A 143 -5.65 -16.76 -2.37
CA PRO A 143 -6.75 -16.88 -3.31
C PRO A 143 -7.67 -15.66 -3.31
N THR A 144 -7.79 -14.97 -2.17
CA THR A 144 -8.64 -13.79 -2.04
C THR A 144 -8.04 -12.58 -2.74
N GLU A 145 -6.72 -12.42 -2.69
CA GLU A 145 -5.99 -11.37 -3.42
C GLU A 145 -5.97 -11.65 -4.93
N ALA A 146 -5.82 -12.91 -5.33
CA ALA A 146 -5.91 -13.32 -6.73
C ALA A 146 -7.30 -13.04 -7.32
N GLU A 147 -8.38 -13.28 -6.57
CA GLU A 147 -9.73 -12.89 -6.98
C GLU A 147 -9.91 -11.37 -7.04
N ARG A 148 -9.34 -10.63 -6.07
CA ARG A 148 -9.42 -9.17 -6.03
C ARG A 148 -8.75 -8.54 -7.25
N ARG A 149 -7.56 -9.04 -7.64
CA ARG A 149 -6.85 -8.65 -8.86
C ARG A 149 -7.66 -8.92 -10.12
N LYS A 150 -8.24 -10.12 -10.25
CA LYS A 150 -9.12 -10.45 -11.38
C LYS A 150 -10.31 -9.49 -11.48
N ARG A 151 -10.93 -9.13 -10.35
CA ARG A 151 -12.02 -8.14 -10.34
C ARG A 151 -11.54 -6.75 -10.74
N ALA A 152 -10.38 -6.32 -10.26
CA ALA A 152 -9.78 -5.02 -10.60
C ALA A 152 -9.42 -4.91 -12.09
N GLU A 153 -8.85 -5.97 -12.68
CA GLU A 153 -8.57 -6.04 -14.12
C GLU A 153 -9.84 -5.93 -14.97
N VAL A 154 -10.95 -6.52 -14.51
CA VAL A 154 -12.27 -6.38 -15.17
C VAL A 154 -12.85 -4.97 -15.00
N LEU A 155 -12.58 -4.28 -13.89
CA LEU A 155 -13.10 -2.94 -13.60
C LEU A 155 -12.34 -1.82 -14.33
N LEU A 156 -11.07 -2.04 -14.70
CA LEU A 156 -10.25 -1.09 -15.47
C LEU A 156 -10.69 -0.91 -16.93
N LEU A 157 -11.76 -1.60 -17.37
CA LEU A 157 -12.29 -1.52 -18.73
C LEU A 157 -13.01 -0.20 -19.07
N ASN A 158 -13.17 0.75 -18.13
CA ASN A 158 -13.93 1.99 -18.35
C ASN A 158 -13.19 3.30 -17.95
N GLY A 159 -11.86 3.29 -17.87
CA GLY A 159 -11.05 4.51 -17.69
C GLY A 159 -10.43 5.02 -19.01
N PRO A 160 -9.93 6.27 -19.07
CA PRO A 160 -9.14 6.74 -20.21
C PRO A 160 -7.97 5.77 -20.43
N GLN A 161 -8.01 5.03 -21.55
CA GLN A 161 -6.99 4.04 -21.85
C GLN A 161 -5.69 4.76 -22.23
N ILE A 162 -4.64 4.56 -21.44
CA ILE A 162 -3.28 4.89 -21.85
C ILE A 162 -2.95 3.92 -22.99
N ASP A 163 -2.93 4.43 -24.23
CA ASP A 163 -2.67 3.71 -25.50
C ASP A 163 -3.78 2.77 -26.01
N GLY A 164 -5.03 2.98 -25.58
CA GLY A 164 -6.19 2.29 -26.14
C GLY A 164 -6.58 2.75 -27.54
N PRO A 165 -7.38 1.99 -28.32
CA PRO A 165 -7.94 2.52 -29.56
C PRO A 165 -8.78 3.74 -29.21
N ALA A 166 -8.35 4.92 -29.64
CA ALA A 166 -9.17 6.11 -29.58
C ALA A 166 -10.45 5.81 -30.35
N THR A 167 -11.61 5.84 -29.68
CA THR A 167 -12.90 5.77 -30.35
C THR A 167 -12.93 6.88 -31.40
N SER A 168 -13.18 6.54 -32.66
CA SER A 168 -13.14 7.53 -33.72
C SER A 168 -14.30 8.51 -33.56
N GLN A 169 -14.12 9.77 -33.98
CA GLN A 169 -15.18 10.77 -33.92
C GLN A 169 -16.42 10.31 -34.72
N ASP A 170 -16.20 9.57 -35.81
CA ASP A 170 -17.26 8.98 -36.63
C ASP A 170 -18.13 7.98 -35.83
N ASP A 171 -17.53 7.23 -34.90
CA ASP A 171 -18.27 6.29 -34.03
C ASP A 171 -19.09 7.02 -32.95
N ILE A 172 -18.63 8.20 -32.51
CA ILE A 172 -19.34 9.05 -31.54
C ILE A 172 -20.54 9.70 -32.22
N ASP A 173 -20.36 10.21 -33.43
CA ASP A 173 -21.41 10.89 -34.18
C ASP A 173 -22.57 9.93 -34.55
N ALA A 174 -22.27 8.64 -34.75
CA ALA A 174 -23.27 7.60 -35.01
C ALA A 174 -24.18 7.26 -33.81
N LEU A 175 -23.77 7.57 -32.58
CA LEU A 175 -24.57 7.33 -31.36
C LEU A 175 -25.64 8.40 -31.11
N PHE A 176 -25.49 9.57 -31.72
CA PHE A 176 -26.38 10.72 -31.54
C PHE A 176 -27.19 11.06 -32.81
N ALA A 177 -27.17 10.17 -33.81
CA ALA A 177 -27.91 10.27 -35.07
C ALA A 177 -29.21 9.43 -35.06
#